data_AF-A0A5C7YYV7-F1
#
_entry.id   AF-A0A5C7YYV7-F1
#
_cell.length_a   1.000
_cell.length_b   1.000
_cell.length_c   1.000
_cell.angle_alpha   90.00
_cell.angle_beta   90.00
_cell.angle_gamma   90.00
#
_symmetry.space_group_name_H-M   'P 1'
#
loop_
_entity.id
_entity.type
_entity.pdbx_description
1 polymer ?
#
loop_
_entity_poly.entity_id
_entity_poly.type
_entity_poly.pdbx_seq_one_letter_code
_entity_poly.pdbx_strand_id
1 'polypeptide(L)'
;PLDMRMDTTRGESVADWLATATVDQITEVIRDYGEERFAFQIAKAIAARRQERGAISSTAELAQLVADTVKTREPGQNPATRTFQAFRIFINAELEELEQALEASLRVMRPGGRLVVISFHSLEDRIVKQFIARHSKEVVDRRVPFAQPKAMRLQSLERIKPSDAEVAANPRARSAIMRVAQRTEVPA
;
A
#
# COMPACT_ATOMS: atom_id res chain seq x y z
N PRO A 1 -5.72 -12.31 17.96
CA PRO A 1 -4.35 -12.80 17.67
C PRO A 1 -3.66 -11.81 16.72
N LEU A 2 -2.38 -11.54 16.92
CA LEU A 2 -1.58 -10.63 16.07
C LEU A 2 -1.01 -11.41 14.86
N ASP A 3 -1.88 -11.84 13.95
CA ASP A 3 -1.48 -12.63 12.78
C ASP A 3 -1.23 -11.74 11.54
N MET A 4 -2.32 -11.14 11.02
CA MET A 4 -2.38 -10.29 9.82
C MET A 4 -2.04 -10.93 8.47
N ARG A 5 -1.72 -12.23 8.39
CA ARG A 5 -1.58 -12.92 7.10
C ARG A 5 -2.94 -13.05 6.40
N MET A 6 -2.94 -12.82 5.09
CA MET A 6 -4.09 -13.08 4.22
C MET A 6 -4.18 -14.58 3.87
N ASP A 7 -3.04 -15.23 3.61
CA ASP A 7 -2.93 -16.69 3.52
C ASP A 7 -2.37 -17.24 4.84
N THR A 8 -3.24 -17.75 5.70
CA THR A 8 -2.85 -18.28 7.02
C THR A 8 -2.18 -19.66 6.96
N THR A 9 -2.09 -20.28 5.77
CA THR A 9 -1.49 -21.60 5.60
C THR A 9 0.03 -21.58 5.48
N ARG A 10 0.61 -20.40 5.23
CA ARG A 10 2.06 -20.21 5.03
C ARG A 10 2.52 -18.86 5.56
N GLY A 11 3.84 -18.63 5.54
CA GLY A 11 4.44 -17.35 5.90
C GLY A 11 4.50 -17.08 7.40
N GLU A 12 5.26 -16.06 7.76
CA GLU A 12 5.47 -15.61 9.13
C GLU A 12 4.35 -14.66 9.57
N SER A 13 3.85 -14.81 10.79
CA SER A 13 2.83 -13.89 11.33
C SER A 13 3.47 -12.61 11.87
N VAL A 14 2.70 -11.53 12.02
CA VAL A 14 3.23 -10.29 12.63
C VAL A 14 3.76 -10.54 14.05
N ALA A 15 3.10 -11.38 14.84
CA ALA A 15 3.55 -11.74 16.18
C ALA A 15 4.94 -12.42 16.15
N ASP A 16 5.13 -13.37 15.24
CA ASP A 16 6.37 -14.13 15.11
C ASP A 16 7.52 -13.22 14.62
N TRP A 17 7.25 -12.41 13.61
CA TRP A 17 8.23 -11.44 13.09
C TRP A 17 8.64 -10.43 14.18
N LEU A 18 7.66 -9.85 14.90
CA LEU A 18 7.93 -8.93 16.00
C LEU A 18 8.64 -9.60 17.18
N ALA A 19 8.66 -10.92 17.30
CA ALA A 19 9.40 -11.61 18.35
C ALA A 19 10.92 -11.49 18.15
N THR A 20 11.40 -11.35 16.91
CA THR A 20 12.84 -11.36 16.59
C THR A 20 13.32 -10.08 15.89
N ALA A 21 12.44 -9.32 15.22
CA ALA A 21 12.80 -8.13 14.46
C ALA A 21 13.57 -7.08 15.28
N THR A 22 14.56 -6.44 14.66
CA THR A 22 15.32 -5.36 15.27
C THR A 22 14.52 -4.06 15.28
N VAL A 23 14.93 -3.11 16.13
CA VAL A 23 14.31 -1.77 16.15
C VAL A 23 14.40 -1.10 14.77
N ASP A 24 15.51 -1.27 14.06
CA ASP A 24 15.71 -0.67 12.75
C ASP A 24 14.76 -1.27 11.70
N GLN A 25 14.60 -2.60 11.67
CA GLN A 25 13.66 -3.29 10.79
C GLN A 25 12.22 -2.85 11.05
N ILE A 26 11.81 -2.78 12.33
CA ILE A 26 10.47 -2.32 12.70
C ILE A 26 10.26 -0.86 12.31
N THR A 27 11.29 -0.02 12.50
CA THR A 27 11.25 1.39 12.11
C THR A 27 11.07 1.55 10.60
N GLU A 28 11.85 0.80 9.81
CA GLU A 28 11.79 0.81 8.35
C GLU A 28 10.39 0.43 7.87
N VAL A 29 9.84 -0.70 8.33
CA VAL A 29 8.50 -1.15 7.95
C VAL A 29 7.43 -0.11 8.29
N ILE A 30 7.42 0.41 9.52
CA ILE A 30 6.39 1.38 9.95
C ILE A 30 6.51 2.70 9.18
N ARG A 31 7.73 3.15 8.90
CA ARG A 31 7.98 4.40 8.17
C ARG A 31 7.56 4.27 6.71
N ASP A 32 8.01 3.21 6.05
CA ASP A 32 7.97 3.10 4.59
C ASP A 32 6.63 2.56 4.10
N TYR A 33 6.00 1.65 4.85
CA TYR A 33 4.67 1.10 4.53
C TYR A 33 3.52 1.77 5.29
N GLY A 34 3.81 2.44 6.42
CA GLY A 34 2.78 3.14 7.23
C GLY A 34 2.73 4.65 7.04
N GLU A 35 3.76 5.27 6.44
CA GLU A 35 3.92 6.72 6.39
C GLU A 35 3.74 7.37 7.79
N GLU A 36 4.25 6.69 8.84
CA GLU A 36 4.11 7.09 10.25
C GLU A 36 5.35 7.82 10.77
N ARG A 37 5.16 9.05 11.25
CA ARG A 37 6.24 9.92 11.75
C ARG A 37 6.87 9.42 13.05
N PHE A 38 6.11 8.68 13.86
CA PHE A 38 6.58 8.10 15.12
C PHE A 38 7.17 6.70 14.96
N ALA A 39 7.50 6.27 13.73
CA ALA A 39 7.97 4.92 13.43
C ALA A 39 9.08 4.45 14.37
N PHE A 40 10.11 5.27 14.58
CA PHE A 40 11.23 4.93 15.43
C PHE A 40 10.84 4.79 16.92
N GLN A 41 9.99 5.70 17.42
CA GLN A 41 9.51 5.66 18.79
C GLN A 41 8.62 4.43 19.03
N ILE A 42 7.75 4.10 18.07
CA ILE A 42 6.91 2.91 18.12
C ILE A 42 7.77 1.65 18.11
N ALA A 43 8.77 1.58 17.23
CA ALA A 43 9.70 0.45 17.17
C ALA A 43 10.46 0.25 18.49
N LYS A 44 10.94 1.34 19.11
CA LYS A 44 11.56 1.30 20.44
C LYS A 44 10.59 0.82 21.52
N ALA A 45 9.36 1.31 21.53
CA ALA A 45 8.34 0.88 22.49
C ALA A 45 8.02 -0.61 22.36
N ILE A 46 7.90 -1.11 21.13
CA ILE A 46 7.70 -2.54 20.83
C ILE A 46 8.87 -3.37 21.35
N ALA A 47 10.12 -2.98 21.05
CA ALA A 47 11.29 -3.70 21.51
C ALA A 47 11.47 -3.69 23.04
N ALA A 48 11.21 -2.55 23.69
CA ALA A 48 11.26 -2.43 25.14
C ALA A 48 10.19 -3.32 25.81
N ARG A 49 8.93 -3.24 25.36
CA ARG A 49 7.85 -4.11 25.86
C ARG A 49 8.19 -5.58 25.63
N ARG A 50 8.83 -5.91 24.50
CA ARG A 50 9.27 -7.28 24.21
C ARG A 50 10.30 -7.80 25.22
N GLN A 51 11.27 -6.96 25.58
CA GLN A 51 12.28 -7.30 26.58
C GLN A 51 11.68 -7.47 27.99
N GLU A 52 10.70 -6.64 28.35
CA GLU A 52 10.09 -6.66 29.67
C GLU A 52 9.07 -7.81 29.86
N ARG A 53 8.28 -8.14 28.82
CA ARG A 53 7.08 -8.98 28.95
C ARG A 53 7.00 -10.14 27.94
N GLY A 54 8.04 -10.36 27.13
CA GLY A 54 8.04 -11.38 26.06
C GLY A 54 7.40 -10.88 24.77
N ALA A 55 7.14 -11.75 23.78
CA ALA A 55 6.63 -11.37 22.46
C ALA A 55 5.18 -10.83 22.49
N ILE A 56 4.82 -9.91 21.56
CA ILE A 56 3.45 -9.34 21.47
C ILE A 56 2.60 -10.32 20.67
N SER A 57 1.48 -10.76 21.23
CA SER A 57 0.59 -11.75 20.57
C SER A 57 -0.84 -11.25 20.34
N SER A 58 -1.19 -10.07 20.86
CA SER A 58 -2.52 -9.48 20.79
C SER A 58 -2.53 -8.17 20.01
N THR A 59 -3.53 -8.01 19.14
CA THR A 59 -3.79 -6.76 18.43
C THR A 59 -4.19 -5.64 19.38
N ALA A 60 -4.96 -5.93 20.43
CA ALA A 60 -5.37 -4.93 21.41
C ALA A 60 -4.16 -4.36 22.17
N GLU A 61 -3.21 -5.23 22.51
CA GLU A 61 -1.99 -4.83 23.19
C GLU A 61 -1.08 -3.97 22.30
N LEU A 62 -0.85 -4.41 21.06
CA LEU A 62 -0.08 -3.62 20.10
C LEU A 62 -0.74 -2.25 19.86
N ALA A 63 -2.06 -2.22 19.71
CA ALA A 63 -2.80 -0.98 19.48
C ALA A 63 -2.65 -0.01 20.66
N GLN A 64 -2.74 -0.51 21.91
CA GLN A 64 -2.56 0.33 23.10
C GLN A 64 -1.13 0.86 23.18
N LEU A 65 -0.12 0.01 22.97
CA LEU A 65 1.29 0.41 23.00
C LEU A 65 1.59 1.52 21.98
N VAL A 66 1.04 1.40 20.77
CA VAL A 66 1.17 2.43 19.73
C VAL A 66 0.44 3.72 20.15
N ALA A 67 -0.77 3.61 20.69
CA ALA A 67 -1.55 4.76 21.14
C ALA A 67 -0.84 5.55 22.26
N ASP A 68 -0.17 4.85 23.18
CA ASP A 68 0.60 5.47 24.26
C ASP A 68 1.88 6.16 23.76
N THR A 69 2.39 5.72 22.61
CA THR A 69 3.62 6.25 22.00
C THR A 69 3.34 7.45 21.08
N VAL A 70 2.22 7.44 20.36
CA VAL A 70 1.87 8.46 19.35
C VAL A 70 1.27 9.68 20.04
N LYS A 71 2.05 10.77 20.10
CA LYS A 71 1.67 12.00 20.82
C LYS A 71 0.63 12.87 20.10
N THR A 72 0.50 12.72 18.79
CA THR A 72 -0.38 13.54 17.97
C THR A 72 -1.02 12.67 16.89
N ARG A 73 -2.34 12.75 16.73
CA ARG A 73 -3.13 11.92 15.83
C ARG A 73 -3.99 12.76 14.90
N GLU A 74 -4.33 12.19 13.74
CA GLU A 74 -5.36 12.77 12.87
C GLU A 74 -6.74 12.62 13.54
N PRO A 75 -7.57 13.69 13.58
CA PRO A 75 -8.91 13.61 14.15
C PRO A 75 -9.72 12.48 13.53
N GLY A 76 -10.33 11.64 14.37
CA GLY A 76 -11.17 10.51 13.92
C GLY A 76 -10.40 9.28 13.41
N GLN A 77 -9.07 9.25 13.50
CA GLN A 77 -8.28 8.06 13.20
C GLN A 77 -7.70 7.44 14.48
N ASN A 78 -7.70 6.11 14.54
CA ASN A 78 -6.99 5.40 15.61
C ASN A 78 -5.48 5.57 15.39
N PRO A 79 -4.70 5.98 16.42
CA PRO A 79 -3.24 6.15 16.30
C PRO A 79 -2.51 4.91 15.76
N ALA A 80 -3.04 3.71 16.02
CA ALA A 80 -2.44 2.46 15.58
C ALA A 80 -2.71 2.12 14.11
N THR A 81 -3.62 2.83 13.42
CA THR A 81 -4.05 2.45 12.06
C THR A 81 -2.88 2.37 11.07
N ARG A 82 -1.96 3.32 11.08
CA ARG A 82 -0.79 3.33 10.17
C ARG A 82 0.18 2.20 10.46
N THR A 83 0.42 1.91 11.74
CA THR A 83 1.28 0.80 12.16
C THR A 83 0.70 -0.55 11.75
N PHE A 84 -0.60 -0.75 11.95
CA PHE A 84 -1.29 -1.97 11.54
C PHE A 84 -1.29 -2.14 10.02
N GLN A 85 -1.52 -1.05 9.30
CA GLN A 85 -1.41 -1.02 7.85
C GLN A 85 0.00 -1.41 7.39
N ALA A 86 1.04 -0.83 7.99
CA ALA A 86 2.43 -1.12 7.64
C ALA A 86 2.77 -2.61 7.78
N PHE A 87 2.41 -3.21 8.93
CA PHE A 87 2.66 -4.62 9.17
C PHE A 87 1.87 -5.53 8.25
N ARG A 88 0.61 -5.18 7.94
CA ARG A 88 -0.21 -5.93 6.98
C ARG A 88 0.43 -5.91 5.59
N ILE A 89 0.81 -4.74 5.11
CA ILE A 89 1.47 -4.56 3.80
C ILE A 89 2.75 -5.38 3.74
N PHE A 90 3.60 -5.29 4.77
CA PHE A 90 4.87 -5.97 4.83
C PHE A 90 4.73 -7.50 4.85
N ILE A 91 3.93 -8.05 5.78
CA ILE A 91 3.78 -9.51 5.93
C ILE A 91 3.15 -10.16 4.70
N ASN A 92 2.32 -9.44 3.96
CA ASN A 92 1.66 -9.96 2.76
C ASN A 92 2.33 -9.55 1.46
N ALA A 93 3.47 -8.85 1.50
CA ALA A 93 4.16 -8.29 0.32
C ALA A 93 3.19 -7.57 -0.64
N GLU A 94 2.23 -6.81 -0.08
CA GLU A 94 1.06 -6.33 -0.84
C GLU A 94 1.46 -5.43 -2.02
N LEU A 95 2.49 -4.61 -1.85
CA LEU A 95 2.92 -3.66 -2.88
C LEU A 95 3.69 -4.36 -4.00
N GLU A 96 4.55 -5.31 -3.64
CA GLU A 96 5.32 -6.12 -4.57
C GLU A 96 4.40 -6.99 -5.44
N GLU A 97 3.37 -7.58 -4.84
CA GLU A 97 2.34 -8.34 -5.56
C GLU A 97 1.51 -7.43 -6.49
N LEU A 98 1.15 -6.23 -6.03
CA LEU A 98 0.46 -5.24 -6.87
C LEU A 98 1.29 -4.87 -8.11
N GLU A 99 2.59 -4.58 -7.94
CA GLU A 99 3.48 -4.25 -9.06
C GLU A 99 3.58 -5.39 -10.07
N GLN A 100 3.78 -6.62 -9.58
CA GLN A 100 3.85 -7.81 -10.43
C GLN A 100 2.55 -8.04 -11.20
N ALA A 101 1.40 -7.89 -10.55
CA ALA A 101 0.08 -8.04 -11.16
C ALA A 101 -0.16 -6.97 -12.24
N LEU A 102 0.22 -5.72 -11.98
CA LEU A 102 0.12 -4.63 -12.95
C LEU A 102 0.99 -4.91 -14.19
N GLU A 103 2.25 -5.30 -14.02
CA GLU A 103 3.14 -5.65 -15.14
C GLU A 103 2.63 -6.88 -15.92
N ALA A 104 2.08 -7.87 -15.22
CA ALA A 104 1.45 -9.04 -15.85
C ALA A 104 0.21 -8.67 -16.67
N SER A 105 -0.59 -7.70 -16.21
CA SER A 105 -1.80 -7.26 -16.91
C SER A 105 -1.52 -6.82 -18.36
N LEU A 106 -0.39 -6.14 -18.61
CA LEU A 106 -0.01 -5.68 -19.95
C LEU A 106 0.28 -6.80 -20.95
N ARG A 107 0.61 -7.98 -20.46
CA ARG A 107 0.92 -9.17 -21.27
C ARG A 107 -0.33 -9.96 -21.63
N VAL A 108 -1.36 -9.93 -20.78
CA VAL A 108 -2.57 -10.75 -20.94
C VAL A 108 -3.76 -9.98 -21.52
N MET A 109 -3.77 -8.66 -21.40
CA MET A 109 -4.86 -7.82 -21.90
C MET A 109 -4.85 -7.75 -23.43
N ARG A 110 -6.02 -8.04 -24.03
CA ARG A 110 -6.30 -7.79 -25.45
C ARG A 110 -6.46 -6.28 -25.72
N PRO A 111 -6.22 -5.82 -26.96
CA PRO A 111 -6.56 -4.44 -27.34
C PRO A 111 -8.02 -4.11 -27.01
N GLY A 112 -8.26 -2.88 -26.52
CA GLY A 112 -9.55 -2.43 -26.01
C GLY A 112 -9.91 -2.92 -24.59
N GLY A 113 -9.16 -3.88 -24.02
CA GLY A 113 -9.39 -4.38 -22.66
C GLY A 113 -9.23 -3.30 -21.59
N ARG A 114 -9.98 -3.41 -20.48
CA ARG A 114 -9.98 -2.43 -19.37
C ARG A 114 -9.21 -2.95 -18.16
N LEU A 115 -8.26 -2.16 -17.68
CA LEU A 115 -7.61 -2.31 -16.39
C LEU A 115 -8.35 -1.40 -15.40
N VAL A 116 -9.00 -2.00 -14.41
CA VAL A 116 -9.69 -1.30 -13.33
C VAL A 116 -9.04 -1.71 -12.02
N VAL A 117 -8.48 -0.74 -11.30
CA VAL A 117 -7.82 -0.98 -10.02
C VAL A 117 -8.43 -0.08 -8.96
N ILE A 118 -8.78 -0.65 -7.82
CA ILE A 118 -9.29 0.08 -6.65
C ILE A 118 -8.25 -0.03 -5.55
N SER A 119 -7.68 1.11 -5.16
CA SER A 119 -6.70 1.23 -4.08
C SER A 119 -7.36 1.83 -2.85
N PHE A 120 -7.00 1.37 -1.65
CA PHE A 120 -7.57 1.84 -0.38
C PHE A 120 -6.60 2.71 0.42
N HIS A 121 -5.36 2.84 -0.03
CA HIS A 121 -4.40 3.75 0.57
C HIS A 121 -3.44 4.41 -0.45
N SER A 122 -2.70 5.40 0.05
CA SER A 122 -1.79 6.26 -0.71
C SER A 122 -0.71 5.49 -1.47
N LEU A 123 -0.06 4.52 -0.83
CA LEU A 123 1.02 3.73 -1.43
C LEU A 123 0.55 2.92 -2.66
N GLU A 124 -0.55 2.17 -2.53
CA GLU A 124 -1.18 1.46 -3.66
C GLU A 124 -1.57 2.43 -4.79
N ASP A 125 -2.30 3.51 -4.48
CA ASP A 125 -2.75 4.48 -5.50
C ASP A 125 -1.56 5.10 -6.23
N ARG A 126 -0.46 5.34 -5.52
CA ARG A 126 0.78 5.87 -6.08
C ARG A 126 1.40 4.89 -7.09
N ILE A 127 1.49 3.61 -6.76
CA ILE A 127 2.00 2.57 -7.66
C ILE A 127 1.13 2.50 -8.92
N VAL A 128 -0.20 2.38 -8.75
CA VAL A 128 -1.15 2.30 -9.88
C VAL A 128 -1.07 3.56 -10.76
N LYS A 129 -1.03 4.74 -10.13
CA LYS A 129 -0.89 6.03 -10.83
C LYS A 129 0.38 6.09 -11.66
N GLN A 130 1.52 5.72 -11.06
CA GLN A 130 2.82 5.77 -11.73
C GLN A 130 2.89 4.75 -12.87
N PHE A 131 2.37 3.54 -12.64
CA PHE A 131 2.27 2.50 -13.66
C PHE A 131 1.44 2.97 -14.86
N ILE A 132 0.19 3.43 -14.65
CA ILE A 132 -0.65 3.93 -15.74
C ILE A 132 0.05 5.09 -16.47
N ALA A 133 0.62 6.05 -15.73
CA ALA A 133 1.31 7.19 -16.32
C ALA A 133 2.54 6.78 -17.17
N ARG A 134 3.34 5.80 -16.69
CA ARG A 134 4.50 5.25 -17.41
C ARG A 134 4.10 4.65 -18.76
N HIS A 135 2.91 4.05 -18.84
CA HIS A 135 2.42 3.38 -20.03
C HIS A 135 1.40 4.16 -20.85
N SER A 136 1.03 5.38 -20.43
CA SER A 136 0.01 6.20 -21.12
C SER A 136 0.44 7.62 -21.44
N LYS A 137 1.57 8.12 -20.92
CA LYS A 137 2.05 9.47 -21.20
C LYS A 137 3.21 9.43 -22.17
N GLU A 138 2.99 10.01 -23.35
CA GLU A 138 4.04 10.22 -24.35
C GLU A 138 5.20 11.03 -23.76
N VAL A 139 6.41 10.49 -23.91
CA VAL A 139 7.65 11.21 -23.64
C VAL A 139 8.32 11.44 -24.99
N VAL A 140 8.43 12.71 -25.38
CA VAL A 140 9.18 13.12 -26.56
C VAL A 140 10.58 13.53 -26.12
N ASP A 141 11.61 12.96 -26.74
CA ASP A 141 12.99 13.39 -26.48
C ASP A 141 13.20 14.81 -27.02
N ARG A 142 13.31 15.77 -26.10
CA ARG A 142 13.48 17.19 -26.43
C ARG A 142 14.85 17.50 -27.06
N ARG A 143 15.80 16.57 -27.03
CA ARG A 143 17.14 16.72 -27.63
C ARG A 143 17.17 16.38 -29.12
N VAL A 144 16.12 15.74 -29.64
CA VAL A 144 16.01 15.33 -31.03
C VAL A 144 14.90 16.14 -31.71
N PRO A 145 15.23 17.05 -32.65
CA PRO A 145 14.23 17.73 -33.45
C PRO A 145 13.32 16.70 -34.16
N PHE A 146 12.00 16.88 -34.08
CA PHE A 146 11.00 16.03 -34.74
C PHE A 146 10.91 14.57 -34.26
N ALA A 147 11.37 14.25 -33.05
CA ALA A 147 11.14 12.91 -32.48
C ALA A 147 9.63 12.59 -32.43
N GLN A 148 9.22 11.49 -33.08
CA GLN A 148 7.84 11.03 -33.00
C GLN A 148 7.55 10.46 -31.61
N PRO A 149 6.36 10.71 -31.05
CA PRO A 149 5.97 10.12 -29.78
C PRO A 149 5.95 8.60 -29.87
N LYS A 150 6.50 7.94 -28.84
CA LYS A 150 6.40 6.48 -28.73
C LYS A 150 4.94 6.09 -28.49
N ALA A 151 4.42 5.15 -29.29
CA ALA A 151 3.09 4.60 -29.06
C ALA A 151 3.00 3.96 -27.66
N MET A 152 1.98 4.36 -26.92
CA MET A 152 1.78 3.98 -25.52
C MET A 152 0.90 2.75 -25.39
N ARG A 153 1.20 1.87 -24.42
CA ARG A 153 0.50 0.58 -24.22
C ARG A 153 -0.86 0.73 -23.57
N LEU A 154 -1.05 1.82 -22.83
CA LEU A 154 -2.29 2.15 -22.13
C LEU A 154 -2.78 3.54 -22.53
N GLN A 155 -4.09 3.73 -22.43
CA GLN A 155 -4.75 5.01 -22.38
C GLN A 155 -5.34 5.19 -20.98
N SER A 156 -4.96 6.24 -20.26
CA SER A 156 -5.59 6.58 -18.97
C SER A 156 -6.97 7.15 -19.23
N LEU A 157 -8.00 6.65 -18.55
CA LEU A 157 -9.38 7.05 -18.79
C LEU A 157 -9.98 7.80 -17.61
N GLU A 158 -10.01 7.18 -16.44
CA GLU A 158 -10.77 7.72 -15.31
C GLU A 158 -10.03 7.58 -13.99
N ARG A 159 -10.36 8.50 -13.08
CA ARG A 159 -10.01 8.43 -11.67
C ARG A 159 -11.24 8.82 -10.86
N ILE A 160 -11.80 7.87 -10.13
CA ILE A 160 -13.07 8.02 -9.42
C ILE A 160 -12.83 7.86 -7.92
N LYS A 161 -13.51 8.71 -7.14
CA LYS A 161 -13.61 8.62 -5.68
C LYS A 161 -15.04 8.21 -5.31
N PRO A 162 -15.24 7.57 -4.15
CA PRO A 162 -16.59 7.29 -3.67
C PRO A 162 -17.38 8.58 -3.48
N SER A 163 -18.70 8.49 -3.62
CA SER A 163 -19.61 9.58 -3.25
C SER A 163 -19.83 9.64 -1.73
N ASP A 164 -20.30 10.78 -1.21
CA ASP A 164 -20.63 10.89 0.22
C ASP A 164 -21.70 9.88 0.65
N ALA A 165 -22.66 9.57 -0.23
CA ALA A 165 -23.69 8.56 0.01
C ALA A 165 -23.08 7.14 0.11
N GLU A 166 -22.11 6.82 -0.75
CA GLU A 166 -21.38 5.55 -0.70
C GLU A 166 -20.54 5.43 0.57
N VAL A 167 -19.86 6.51 0.97
CA VAL A 167 -19.07 6.53 2.22
C VAL A 167 -19.97 6.39 3.44
N ALA A 168 -21.14 7.01 3.44
CA ALA A 168 -22.13 6.88 4.52
C ALA A 168 -22.67 5.45 4.63
N ALA A 169 -22.93 4.79 3.50
CA ALA A 169 -23.39 3.40 3.45
C ALA A 169 -22.27 2.39 3.74
N ASN A 170 -21.02 2.71 3.37
CA ASN A 170 -19.86 1.86 3.52
C ASN A 170 -18.63 2.68 3.96
N PRO A 171 -18.38 2.80 5.27
CA PRO A 171 -17.24 3.54 5.78
C PRO A 171 -15.87 3.05 5.27
N ARG A 172 -15.76 1.77 4.85
CA ARG A 172 -14.52 1.21 4.27
C ARG A 172 -14.20 1.81 2.89
N ALA A 173 -15.21 2.34 2.19
CA ALA A 173 -15.02 2.96 0.89
C ALA A 173 -14.36 4.35 0.98
N ARG A 174 -14.37 5.01 2.15
CA ARG A 174 -13.90 6.40 2.35
C ARG A 174 -12.58 6.74 1.67
N SER A 175 -11.63 5.81 1.69
CA SER A 175 -10.27 6.01 1.16
C SER A 175 -10.06 5.37 -0.22
N ALA A 176 -11.09 4.80 -0.82
CA ALA A 176 -11.01 4.13 -2.12
C ALA A 176 -10.73 5.12 -3.24
N ILE A 177 -9.83 4.74 -4.14
CA ILE A 177 -9.58 5.42 -5.41
C ILE A 177 -9.63 4.35 -6.50
N MET A 178 -10.57 4.51 -7.43
CA MET A 178 -10.63 3.67 -8.63
C MET A 178 -9.90 4.37 -9.78
N ARG A 179 -8.99 3.66 -10.45
CA ARG A 179 -8.33 4.10 -11.68
C ARG A 179 -8.67 3.16 -12.83
N VAL A 180 -8.97 3.74 -13.98
CA VAL A 180 -9.32 3.01 -15.20
C VAL A 180 -8.33 3.36 -16.30
N ALA A 181 -7.77 2.32 -16.93
CA ALA A 181 -6.99 2.43 -18.15
C ALA A 181 -7.48 1.43 -19.20
N GLN A 182 -7.25 1.73 -20.48
CA GLN A 182 -7.58 0.85 -21.59
C GLN A 182 -6.32 0.42 -22.33
N ARG A 183 -6.25 -0.85 -22.71
CA ARG A 183 -5.18 -1.41 -23.54
C ARG A 183 -5.29 -0.88 -24.96
N THR A 184 -4.19 -0.37 -25.49
CA THR A 184 -4.09 0.06 -26.89
C THR A 184 -3.73 -1.10 -27.82
N GLU A 185 -3.68 -0.85 -29.12
CA GLU A 185 -3.24 -1.80 -30.15
C GLU A 185 -1.72 -2.10 -30.12
N VAL A 186 -0.94 -1.35 -29.34
CA VAL A 186 0.52 -1.54 -29.25
C VAL A 186 0.81 -2.96 -28.73
N PRO A 187 1.62 -3.80 -29.40
CA PRO A 187 1.89 -5.17 -28.96
C PRO A 187 2.51 -5.29 -27.56
N ALA A 188 2.50 -6.51 -27.02
CA ALA A 188 3.00 -6.78 -25.67
C ALA A 188 4.52 -6.86 -25.57
#